data_AF-A0A2V5S7N9-F1
#
_entry.id   AF-A0A2V5S7N9-F1
#
_cell.length_a   1.000
_cell.length_b   1.000
_cell.length_c   1.000
_cell.angle_alpha   90.00
_cell.angle_beta   90.00
_cell.angle_gamma   90.00
#
_symmetry.space_group_name_H-M   'P 1'
#
loop_
_entity.id
_entity.type
_entity.pdbx_description
1 polymer ?
#
loop_
_entity_poly.entity_id
_entity_poly.type
_entity_poly.pdbx_seq_one_letter_code
_entity_poly.pdbx_strand_id
1 'polypeptide(L)'
;MRGYELDSHKNCQARLRRISEEMWKKFRYQLEHGGLLITAKLIPLLPRMFVLLIARVGGRIASVADRTGRRIALANLNAVFGKRYSASEKRGIVRKSYQHFAQTMLDLMWSSRLTSGNFHPLTSSGLGSYSRAKA
;
A
#
# COMPACT_ATOMS: atom_id res chain seq x y z
N MET A 1 36.03 -40.01 -3.59
CA MET A 1 35.22 -39.63 -4.76
C MET A 1 33.75 -39.28 -4.45
N ARG A 2 33.21 -39.44 -3.24
CA ARG A 2 31.78 -39.11 -2.96
C ARG A 2 31.51 -37.62 -2.64
N GLY A 3 32.55 -36.80 -2.48
CA GLY A 3 32.45 -35.39 -2.06
C GLY A 3 32.20 -34.38 -3.19
N TYR A 4 32.60 -34.68 -4.44
CA TYR A 4 32.43 -33.76 -5.56
C TYR A 4 30.98 -33.73 -6.10
N GLU A 5 30.25 -34.85 -6.03
CA GLU A 5 28.85 -34.94 -6.50
C GLU A 5 27.86 -34.20 -5.57
N LEU A 6 28.11 -34.24 -4.26
CA LEU A 6 27.28 -33.56 -3.26
C LEU A 6 27.41 -32.03 -3.33
N ASP A 7 28.58 -31.52 -3.69
CA ASP A 7 28.81 -30.07 -3.80
C ASP A 7 28.30 -29.50 -5.14
N SER A 8 28.36 -30.30 -6.22
CA SER A 8 27.78 -29.97 -7.52
C SER A 8 26.25 -29.79 -7.46
N HIS A 9 25.53 -30.69 -6.78
CA HIS A 9 24.08 -30.58 -6.62
C HIS A 9 23.64 -29.37 -5.78
N LYS A 10 24.36 -29.05 -4.70
CA LYS A 10 24.06 -27.89 -3.84
C LYS A 10 24.31 -26.57 -4.58
N ASN A 11 25.39 -26.48 -5.33
CA ASN A 11 25.70 -25.30 -6.16
C ASN A 11 24.69 -25.12 -7.29
N CYS A 12 24.21 -26.21 -7.91
CA CYS A 12 23.15 -26.16 -8.90
C CYS A 12 21.83 -25.63 -8.31
N GLN A 13 21.40 -26.15 -7.15
CA GLN A 13 20.18 -25.66 -6.49
C GLN A 13 20.28 -24.20 -6.05
N ALA A 14 21.43 -23.77 -5.51
CA ALA A 14 21.66 -22.37 -5.13
C ALA A 14 21.63 -21.43 -6.34
N ARG A 15 22.16 -21.88 -7.49
CA ARG A 15 22.14 -21.14 -8.75
C ARG A 15 20.74 -21.03 -9.34
N LEU A 16 19.97 -22.12 -9.33
CA LEU A 16 18.58 -22.13 -9.79
C LEU A 16 17.68 -21.23 -8.92
N ARG A 17 17.86 -21.25 -7.59
CA ARG A 17 17.18 -20.32 -6.68
C ARG A 17 17.52 -18.87 -7.00
N ARG A 18 18.80 -18.54 -7.21
CA ARG A 18 19.21 -17.17 -7.60
C ARG A 18 18.59 -16.73 -8.92
N ILE A 19 18.59 -17.58 -9.95
CA ILE A 19 17.98 -17.26 -11.26
C ILE A 19 16.47 -17.04 -11.10
N SER A 20 15.79 -17.88 -10.33
CA SER A 20 14.37 -17.73 -10.00
C SER A 20 14.08 -16.41 -9.28
N GLU A 21 14.88 -16.02 -8.28
CA GLU A 21 14.72 -14.76 -7.55
C GLU A 21 14.93 -13.54 -8.46
N GLU A 22 15.93 -13.55 -9.33
CA GLU A 22 16.18 -12.44 -10.25
C GLU A 22 15.10 -12.31 -11.33
N MET A 23 14.61 -13.43 -11.87
CA MET A 23 13.48 -13.43 -12.80
C MET A 23 12.19 -12.96 -12.12
N TRP A 24 11.94 -13.42 -10.89
CA TRP A 24 10.78 -13.01 -10.11
C TRP A 24 10.81 -11.51 -9.77
N LYS A 25 11.97 -10.97 -9.40
CA LYS A 25 12.15 -9.52 -9.18
C LYS A 25 11.87 -8.72 -10.45
N LYS A 26 12.40 -9.14 -11.60
CA LYS A 26 12.15 -8.47 -12.88
C LYS A 26 10.67 -8.54 -13.28
N PHE A 27 10.04 -9.70 -13.13
CA PHE A 27 8.63 -9.90 -13.44
C PHE A 27 7.74 -9.04 -12.53
N ARG A 28 8.03 -9.03 -11.23
CA ARG A 28 7.37 -8.16 -10.24
C ARG A 28 7.53 -6.69 -10.60
N TYR A 29 8.73 -6.26 -11.00
CA TYR A 29 8.97 -4.87 -11.39
C TYR A 29 8.17 -4.47 -12.62
N GLN A 30 8.06 -5.35 -13.62
CA GLN A 30 7.24 -5.11 -14.81
C GLN A 30 5.75 -5.05 -14.47
N LEU A 31 5.28 -5.92 -13.56
CA LEU A 31 3.90 -5.87 -13.06
C LEU A 31 3.62 -4.61 -12.23
N GLU A 32 4.56 -4.20 -11.39
CA GLU A 32 4.47 -2.95 -10.61
C GLU A 32 4.36 -1.75 -11.55
N HIS A 33 5.22 -1.69 -12.59
CA HIS A 33 5.21 -0.59 -13.54
C HIS A 33 3.97 -0.57 -14.43
N GLY A 34 3.62 -1.71 -15.04
CA GLY A 34 2.43 -1.85 -15.87
C GLY A 34 1.14 -1.59 -15.08
N GLY A 35 1.04 -2.17 -13.89
CA GLY A 35 -0.07 -1.96 -12.97
C GLY A 35 -0.23 -0.49 -12.56
N LEU A 36 0.88 0.19 -12.25
CA LEU A 36 0.89 1.62 -11.91
C LEU A 36 0.41 2.48 -13.09
N LEU A 37 0.87 2.21 -14.31
CA LEU A 37 0.44 2.96 -15.50
C LEU A 37 -1.05 2.75 -15.81
N ILE A 38 -1.53 1.51 -15.70
CA ILE A 38 -2.95 1.18 -15.91
C ILE A 38 -3.81 1.90 -14.87
N THR A 39 -3.46 1.78 -13.59
CA THR A 39 -4.21 2.49 -12.55
C THR A 39 -4.09 4.00 -12.70
N ALA A 40 -2.95 4.56 -13.11
CA ALA A 40 -2.80 6.00 -13.29
C ALA A 40 -3.70 6.54 -14.41
N LYS A 41 -4.02 5.73 -15.42
CA LYS A 41 -4.95 6.11 -16.49
C LYS A 41 -6.42 5.85 -16.11
N LEU A 42 -6.70 4.73 -15.42
CA LEU A 42 -8.05 4.34 -15.06
C LEU A 42 -8.62 5.13 -13.88
N ILE A 43 -7.80 5.40 -12.87
CA ILE A 43 -8.26 6.08 -11.64
C ILE A 43 -8.87 7.44 -11.97
N PRO A 44 -8.28 8.33 -12.79
CA PRO A 44 -8.87 9.59 -13.22
C PRO A 44 -10.27 9.51 -13.86
N LEU A 45 -10.68 8.35 -14.39
CA LEU A 45 -11.97 8.22 -15.05
C LEU A 45 -13.12 7.95 -14.06
N LEU A 46 -12.81 7.40 -12.87
CA LEU A 46 -13.80 6.94 -11.88
C LEU A 46 -14.37 8.05 -11.00
N PRO A 47 -15.69 8.18 -10.76
CA PRO A 47 -16.20 9.22 -9.85
C PRO A 47 -15.52 9.21 -8.47
N ARG A 48 -15.29 10.39 -7.87
CA ARG A 48 -14.54 10.58 -6.61
C ARG A 48 -14.94 9.62 -5.48
N MET A 49 -16.24 9.32 -5.37
CA MET A 49 -16.77 8.39 -4.37
C MET A 49 -16.24 6.97 -4.52
N PHE A 50 -16.05 6.49 -5.76
CA PHE A 50 -15.47 5.17 -6.01
C PHE A 50 -13.98 5.15 -5.66
N VAL A 51 -13.24 6.22 -5.97
CA VAL A 51 -11.82 6.33 -5.59
C VAL A 51 -11.65 6.23 -4.07
N LEU A 52 -12.49 6.93 -3.31
CA LEU A 52 -12.49 6.86 -1.84
C LEU A 52 -12.88 5.47 -1.32
N LEU A 53 -13.85 4.80 -1.96
CA LEU A 53 -14.24 3.44 -1.59
C LEU A 53 -13.10 2.45 -1.84
N ILE A 54 -12.47 2.52 -3.01
CA ILE A 54 -11.31 1.69 -3.39
C ILE A 54 -10.16 1.94 -2.41
N ALA A 55 -9.86 3.19 -2.05
CA ALA A 55 -8.85 3.50 -1.04
C ALA A 55 -9.15 2.85 0.32
N ARG A 56 -10.39 2.96 0.81
CA ARG A 56 -10.78 2.42 2.13
C ARG A 56 -10.76 0.90 2.17
N VAL A 57 -11.29 0.25 1.13
CA VAL A 57 -11.34 -1.21 1.02
C VAL A 57 -9.94 -1.76 0.74
N GLY A 58 -9.23 -1.18 -0.23
CA GLY A 58 -7.86 -1.53 -0.60
C GLY A 58 -6.90 -1.37 0.56
N GLY A 59 -6.93 -0.24 1.29
CA GLY A 59 -6.11 -0.05 2.47
C GLY A 59 -6.45 -1.02 3.62
N ARG A 60 -7.73 -1.40 3.79
CA ARG A 60 -8.11 -2.45 4.75
C ARG A 60 -7.49 -3.79 4.36
N ILE A 61 -7.62 -4.19 3.10
CA ILE A 61 -7.07 -5.45 2.58
C ILE A 61 -5.54 -5.44 2.72
N ALA A 62 -4.89 -4.36 2.31
CA ALA A 62 -3.45 -4.17 2.41
C ALA A 62 -2.96 -4.30 3.87
N SER A 63 -3.66 -3.72 4.84
CA SER A 63 -3.30 -3.83 6.26
C SER A 63 -3.32 -5.27 6.80
N VAL A 64 -4.12 -6.15 6.17
CA VAL A 64 -4.21 -7.56 6.55
C VAL A 64 -3.17 -8.40 5.78
N ALA A 65 -3.02 -8.14 4.48
CA ALA A 65 -2.14 -8.87 3.58
C ALA A 65 -0.64 -8.56 3.81
N ASP A 66 -0.29 -7.30 4.06
CA ASP A 66 1.08 -6.88 4.30
C ASP A 66 1.52 -7.14 5.74
N ARG A 67 1.85 -8.41 6.02
CA ARG A 67 2.29 -8.86 7.34
C ARG A 67 3.57 -8.17 7.80
N THR A 68 4.50 -7.95 6.86
CA THR A 68 5.81 -7.35 7.15
C THR A 68 5.66 -5.87 7.47
N GLY A 69 4.98 -5.10 6.62
CA GLY A 69 4.73 -3.69 6.87
C GLY A 69 3.88 -3.45 8.12
N ARG A 70 2.87 -4.30 8.38
CA ARG A 70 2.11 -4.24 9.64
C ARG A 70 3.01 -4.43 10.86
N ARG A 71 3.95 -5.37 10.82
CA ARG A 71 4.91 -5.61 11.91
C ARG A 71 5.80 -4.39 12.14
N ILE A 72 6.31 -3.78 11.07
CA ILE A 72 7.13 -2.56 11.14
C ILE A 72 6.33 -1.39 11.70
N ALA A 73 5.11 -1.16 11.20
CA ALA A 73 4.25 -0.10 11.67
C ALA A 73 3.91 -0.25 13.17
N LEU A 74 3.64 -1.47 13.66
CA LEU A 74 3.43 -1.74 15.07
C LEU A 74 4.69 -1.49 15.91
N ALA A 75 5.88 -1.86 15.41
CA ALA A 75 7.15 -1.55 16.07
C ALA A 75 7.36 -0.03 16.18
N ASN A 76 7.08 0.72 15.12
CA ASN A 76 7.14 2.19 15.12
C ASN A 76 6.18 2.78 16.16
N LEU A 77 4.93 2.30 16.21
CA LEU A 77 3.96 2.76 17.21
C LEU A 77 4.38 2.40 18.65
N ASN A 78 5.03 1.25 18.86
CA ASN A 78 5.57 0.89 20.18
C ASN A 78 6.73 1.81 20.58
N ALA A 79 7.62 2.14 19.65
CA ALA A 79 8.74 3.04 19.90
C ALA A 79 8.25 4.47 20.23
N VAL A 80 7.26 4.99 19.50
CA VAL A 80 6.77 6.36 19.67
C VAL A 80 5.79 6.49 20.84
N PHE A 81 4.84 5.56 20.99
CA PHE A 81 3.75 5.69 21.96
C PHE A 81 3.89 4.82 23.20
N GLY A 82 4.90 3.94 23.27
CA GLY A 82 5.14 3.07 24.43
C GLY A 82 3.88 2.29 24.81
N LYS A 83 3.42 2.45 26.06
CA LYS A 83 2.22 1.79 26.60
C LYS A 83 0.94 2.64 26.53
N ARG A 84 0.99 3.85 25.95
CA ARG A 84 -0.16 4.78 25.88
C ARG A 84 -1.40 4.17 25.23
N TYR A 85 -1.19 3.36 24.19
CA TYR A 85 -2.25 2.65 23.48
C TYR A 85 -2.13 1.14 23.67
N SER A 86 -3.28 0.49 23.83
CA SER A 86 -3.40 -0.96 23.84
C SER A 86 -3.04 -1.58 22.47
N ALA A 87 -2.83 -2.89 22.45
CA ALA A 87 -2.51 -3.60 21.23
C ALA A 87 -3.66 -3.55 20.19
N SER A 88 -4.92 -3.52 20.61
CA SER A 88 -6.08 -3.37 19.72
C SER A 88 -6.13 -1.98 19.09
N GLU A 89 -5.92 -0.93 19.89
CA GLU A 89 -5.90 0.45 19.40
C GLU A 89 -4.77 0.68 18.40
N LYS A 90 -3.56 0.18 18.68
CA LYS A 90 -2.43 0.25 17.74
C LYS A 90 -2.74 -0.43 16.42
N ARG A 91 -3.39 -1.61 16.43
CA ARG A 91 -3.86 -2.28 15.20
C ARG A 91 -4.88 -1.42 14.44
N GLY A 92 -5.78 -0.75 15.16
CA GLY A 92 -6.73 0.21 14.59
C GLY A 92 -6.04 1.39 13.92
N ILE A 93 -5.03 1.97 14.57
CA ILE A 93 -4.20 3.06 14.02
C ILE A 93 -3.50 2.58 12.75
N VAL A 94 -2.81 1.44 12.79
CA VAL A 94 -2.12 0.90 11.60
C VAL A 94 -3.10 0.71 10.44
N ARG A 95 -4.27 0.11 10.67
CA ARG A 95 -5.27 -0.07 9.61
C ARG A 95 -5.72 1.27 9.01
N LYS A 96 -5.99 2.29 9.84
CA LYS A 96 -6.34 3.63 9.35
C LYS A 96 -5.19 4.26 8.56
N SER A 97 -3.94 4.08 9.01
CA SER A 97 -2.76 4.56 8.27
C SER A 97 -2.66 3.95 6.88
N TYR A 98 -2.92 2.65 6.72
CA TYR A 98 -2.97 2.01 5.40
C TYR A 98 -4.11 2.55 4.52
N GLN A 99 -5.27 2.82 5.10
CA GLN A 99 -6.40 3.43 4.37
C GLN A 99 -6.08 4.85 3.91
N HIS A 100 -5.49 5.67 4.78
CA HIS A 100 -5.06 7.02 4.42
C HIS A 100 -3.95 7.00 3.38
N PHE A 101 -2.97 6.10 3.52
CA PHE A 101 -1.91 5.94 2.53
C PHE A 101 -2.48 5.57 1.15
N ALA A 102 -3.37 4.58 1.08
CA ALA A 102 -4.04 4.21 -0.17
C ALA A 102 -4.84 5.37 -0.75
N GLN A 103 -5.54 6.14 0.10
CA GLN A 103 -6.26 7.34 -0.34
C GLN A 103 -5.30 8.37 -0.93
N THR A 104 -4.19 8.70 -0.25
CA THR A 104 -3.19 9.64 -0.76
C THR A 104 -2.64 9.20 -2.12
N MET A 105 -2.30 7.92 -2.27
CA MET A 105 -1.79 7.41 -3.55
C MET A 105 -2.83 7.55 -4.67
N LEU A 106 -4.08 7.18 -4.42
CA LEU A 106 -5.14 7.34 -5.42
C LEU A 106 -5.49 8.80 -5.69
N ASP A 107 -5.37 9.67 -4.69
CA ASP A 107 -5.57 11.11 -4.83
C ASP A 107 -4.50 11.75 -5.73
N LEU A 108 -3.23 11.31 -5.61
CA LEU A 108 -2.15 11.72 -6.51
C LEU A 108 -2.38 11.25 -7.96
N MET A 109 -2.95 10.06 -8.13
CA MET A 109 -3.28 9.55 -9.47
C MET A 109 -4.46 10.32 -10.06
N TRP A 110 -5.46 10.61 -9.22
CA TRP A 110 -6.63 11.42 -9.56
C TRP A 110 -6.26 12.88 -9.87
N SER A 111 -5.21 13.44 -9.26
CA SER A 111 -4.85 14.85 -9.45
C SER A 111 -4.41 15.18 -10.87
N SER A 112 -4.05 14.19 -11.69
CA SER A 112 -3.84 14.38 -13.13
C SER A 112 -5.10 14.86 -13.87
N ARG A 113 -6.30 14.68 -13.28
CA ARG A 113 -7.58 15.17 -13.80
C ARG A 113 -7.97 16.57 -13.29
N LEU A 114 -7.17 17.18 -12.42
CA LEU A 114 -7.43 18.53 -11.88
C LEU A 114 -7.17 19.58 -12.96
N THR A 115 -8.20 19.88 -13.74
CA THR A 115 -8.29 21.12 -14.51
C THR A 115 -8.82 22.26 -13.63
N SER A 116 -8.48 23.50 -13.96
CA SER A 116 -8.91 24.71 -13.22
C SER A 116 -10.43 24.81 -13.03
N GLY A 117 -11.23 24.22 -13.94
CA GLY A 117 -12.70 24.15 -13.83
C GLY A 117 -13.26 23.08 -12.86
N ASN A 118 -12.46 22.11 -12.42
CA ASN A 118 -12.87 21.00 -11.54
C ASN A 118 -12.28 21.10 -10.12
N PHE A 119 -11.59 22.20 -9.80
CA PHE A 119 -10.93 22.43 -8.51
C PHE A 119 -11.90 22.62 -7.33
N HIS A 120 -13.15 23.01 -7.62
CA HIS A 120 -14.12 23.51 -6.64
C HIS A 120 -14.65 22.51 -5.58
N PRO A 121 -14.61 21.16 -5.75
CA PRO A 121 -15.13 20.24 -4.72
C PRO A 121 -14.11 19.77 -3.67
N LEU A 122 -12.81 20.07 -3.80
CA LEU A 122 -11.79 19.55 -2.88
C LEU A 122 -11.88 20.16 -1.48
N THR A 123 -12.42 21.38 -1.37
CA THR A 123 -12.57 22.10 -0.10
C THR A 123 -13.87 21.75 0.63
N SER A 124 -14.92 21.30 -0.07
CA SER A 124 -16.25 21.08 0.52
C SER A 124 -16.40 19.76 1.28
N SER A 125 -15.62 18.73 0.94
CA SER A 125 -15.73 17.39 1.55
C SER A 125 -14.92 17.22 2.84
N GLY A 126 -13.95 18.11 3.13
CA GLY A 126 -13.18 18.12 4.38
C GLY A 126 -13.77 18.95 5.52
N LEU A 127 -14.52 20.01 5.20
CA LEU A 127 -15.06 20.95 6.21
C LEU A 127 -16.47 20.56 6.72
N GLY A 128 -17.25 19.79 5.94
CA GLY A 128 -18.61 19.39 6.33
C GLY A 128 -18.69 18.40 7.50
N SER A 129 -17.60 17.71 7.84
CA SER A 129 -17.57 16.76 8.97
C SER A 129 -17.09 17.37 10.29
N TYR A 130 -16.46 18.54 10.27
CA TYR A 130 -16.05 19.24 11.52
C TYR A 130 -17.17 20.07 12.14
N SER A 131 -18.15 20.53 11.34
CA SER A 131 -19.27 21.35 11.85
C SER A 131 -20.35 20.52 12.57
N ARG A 132 -20.46 19.21 12.31
CA ARG A 132 -21.49 18.35 12.91
C ARG A 132 -21.09 17.67 14.23
N ALA A 133 -19.86 17.92 14.72
CA ALA A 133 -19.37 17.40 16.00
C ALA A 133 -19.37 18.45 17.13
N LYS A 134 -19.95 19.64 16.88
CA LYS A 134 -20.13 20.73 17.86
C LYS A 134 -21.53 21.36 17.76
N ALA A 135 -22.57 20.54 17.66
CA ALA A 135 -23.95 20.95 17.85
C ALA A 135 -24.61 20.00 18.85
#